data_AF-A0A3D3E570-F1
#
_entry.id   AF-A0A3D3E570-F1
#
_cell.length_a   1.000
_cell.length_b   1.000
_cell.length_c   1.000
_cell.angle_alpha   90.00
_cell.angle_beta   90.00
_cell.angle_gamma   90.00
#
_symmetry.space_group_name_H-M   'P 1'
#
loop_
_entity.id
_entity.type
_entity.pdbx_description
1 polymer ?
#
loop_
_entity_poly.entity_id
_entity_poly.type
_entity_poly.pdbx_seq_one_letter_code
_entity_poly.pdbx_strand_id
1 'polypeptide(L)'
;MSHQPQPQQKSIIITGYGGISAAGRSSFGHAFHRIIFDALNKTQQDQTLQSLAQTMCLTGVDLTQEKTVKNLLQHSLIRQWDNIHWDPLKMPFHVSFTDESGQQCWKLSHKKCTVQSAAQTPKGFDPAALYASRHHPRGLQMAVYGASDAIRSTGIEWEELSSHVKPDEIAVYAGSAMGQLSAQGHGGMLQAATLGKRTSSKQCALGLTQMTADFINAYVLGSVGATGTMVGACATFLYNLKLACDDIRSGNRRIVIVGTSEAPLESEIVEGYNA
;
A
#
# COMPACT_ATOMS: atom_id res chain seq x y z
N MET A 1 -46.76 -14.76 24.44
CA MET A 1 -45.97 -13.93 23.51
C MET A 1 -44.51 -14.18 23.82
N SER A 2 -43.81 -14.93 22.97
CA SER A 2 -42.39 -15.23 23.12
C SER A 2 -41.59 -13.94 22.93
N HIS A 3 -40.89 -13.52 23.98
CA HIS A 3 -39.91 -12.44 23.89
C HIS A 3 -38.76 -12.96 23.01
N GLN A 4 -38.77 -12.64 21.72
CA GLN A 4 -37.56 -12.81 20.91
C GLN A 4 -36.52 -11.84 21.50
N PRO A 5 -35.34 -12.32 21.94
CA PRO A 5 -34.28 -11.42 22.37
C PRO A 5 -33.93 -10.53 21.17
N GLN A 6 -33.98 -9.21 21.37
CA GLN A 6 -33.46 -8.28 20.37
C GLN A 6 -32.01 -8.70 20.07
N PRO A 7 -31.60 -8.78 18.79
CA PRO A 7 -30.23 -9.14 18.45
C PRO A 7 -29.30 -8.14 19.13
N GLN A 8 -28.51 -8.63 20.09
CA GLN A 8 -27.56 -7.82 20.82
C GLN A 8 -26.55 -7.29 19.80
N GLN A 9 -26.66 -5.99 19.48
CA GLN A 9 -25.81 -5.36 18.48
C GLN A 9 -24.38 -5.38 19.00
N LYS A 10 -23.57 -6.33 18.51
CA LYS A 10 -22.17 -6.46 18.89
C LYS A 10 -21.43 -5.17 18.54
N SER A 11 -20.84 -4.53 19.55
CA SER A 11 -19.98 -3.37 19.36
C SER A 11 -18.75 -3.76 18.54
N ILE A 12 -18.39 -2.91 17.58
CA ILE A 12 -17.17 -3.04 16.79
C ILE A 12 -16.18 -2.02 17.32
N ILE A 13 -14.97 -2.47 17.65
CA ILE A 13 -13.89 -1.63 18.15
C ILE A 13 -12.67 -1.77 17.24
N ILE A 14 -11.96 -0.65 17.03
CA ILE A 14 -10.66 -0.65 16.34
C ILE A 14 -9.60 -0.87 17.42
N THR A 15 -8.96 -2.03 17.43
CA THR A 15 -7.96 -2.41 18.44
C THR A 15 -6.53 -2.05 18.03
N GLY A 16 -6.30 -1.80 16.74
CA GLY A 16 -5.01 -1.40 16.19
C GLY A 16 -5.17 -0.81 14.79
N TYR A 17 -4.21 0.00 14.39
CA TYR A 17 -4.12 0.56 13.04
C TYR A 17 -2.65 0.85 12.68
N GLY A 18 -2.31 0.70 11.42
CA GLY A 18 -0.95 0.84 10.94
C GLY A 18 -0.90 0.91 9.43
N GLY A 19 0.30 1.13 8.90
CA GLY A 19 0.47 1.37 7.47
C GLY A 19 1.57 2.37 7.15
N ILE A 20 1.76 2.60 5.86
CA ILE A 20 2.68 3.60 5.34
C ILE A 20 1.96 4.46 4.30
N SER A 21 2.21 5.76 4.33
CA SER A 21 1.74 6.72 3.32
C SER A 21 2.84 7.73 3.00
N ALA A 22 2.54 8.77 2.22
CA ALA A 22 3.48 9.87 1.99
C ALA A 22 3.84 10.63 3.28
N ALA A 23 2.97 10.60 4.29
CA ALA A 23 3.23 11.22 5.59
C ALA A 23 4.09 10.34 6.54
N GLY A 24 4.45 9.12 6.12
CA GLY A 24 5.22 8.17 6.93
C GLY A 24 4.36 7.08 7.56
N ARG A 25 4.87 6.49 8.65
CA ARG A 25 4.24 5.38 9.38
C ARG A 25 2.93 5.82 10.02
N SER A 26 1.89 5.00 9.95
CA SER A 26 0.56 5.39 10.45
C SER A 26 0.36 5.08 11.93
N SER A 27 0.87 3.95 12.42
CA SER A 27 0.74 3.55 13.83
C SER A 27 1.25 4.64 14.78
N PHE A 28 0.66 4.70 15.97
CA PHE A 28 0.99 5.70 17.02
C PHE A 28 0.85 7.16 16.56
N GLY A 29 0.09 7.41 15.49
CA GLY A 29 -0.25 8.75 15.02
C GLY A 29 0.87 9.48 14.25
N HIS A 30 1.99 8.85 13.91
CA HIS A 30 3.11 9.57 13.28
C HIS A 30 2.75 10.23 11.94
N ALA A 31 2.04 9.53 11.06
CA ALA A 31 1.58 10.09 9.79
C ALA A 31 0.61 11.27 10.01
N PHE A 32 -0.29 11.16 10.99
CA PHE A 32 -1.20 12.25 11.35
C PHE A 32 -0.43 13.46 11.88
N HIS A 33 0.50 13.23 12.81
CA HIS A 33 1.39 14.26 13.34
C HIS A 33 2.20 14.94 12.23
N ARG A 34 2.67 14.20 11.23
CA ARG A 34 3.35 14.80 10.07
C ARG A 34 2.44 15.76 9.29
N ILE A 35 1.14 15.45 9.17
CA ILE A 35 0.19 16.34 8.47
C ILE A 35 -0.03 17.63 9.26
N ILE A 36 -0.13 17.55 10.59
CA ILE A 36 -0.39 18.71 11.47
C ILE A 36 0.86 19.23 12.17
N PHE A 37 2.04 19.02 11.58
CA PHE A 37 3.34 19.15 12.26
C PHE A 37 3.55 20.51 12.96
N ASP A 38 3.11 21.59 12.33
CA ASP A 38 3.28 22.95 12.84
C ASP A 38 2.40 23.27 14.05
N ALA A 39 1.36 22.47 14.30
CA ALA A 39 0.46 22.62 15.45
C ALA A 39 0.87 21.77 16.67
N LEU A 40 1.92 20.96 16.54
CA LEU A 40 2.37 20.04 17.58
C LEU A 40 3.28 20.74 18.60
N ASN A 41 3.32 20.17 19.82
CA ASN A 41 4.36 20.55 20.77
C ASN A 41 5.73 19.97 20.36
N LYS A 42 6.80 20.48 20.97
CA LYS A 42 8.17 20.10 20.61
C LYS A 42 8.44 18.59 20.74
N THR A 43 7.94 17.94 21.79
CA THR A 43 8.09 16.50 21.99
C THR A 43 7.46 15.69 20.86
N GLN A 44 6.23 16.05 20.45
CA GLN A 44 5.53 15.39 19.35
C GLN A 44 6.22 15.65 18.00
N GLN A 45 6.75 16.86 17.78
CA GLN A 45 7.56 17.17 16.61
C GLN A 45 8.81 16.28 16.55
N ASP A 46 9.56 16.19 17.65
CA ASP A 46 10.79 15.40 17.72
C ASP A 46 10.53 13.90 17.48
N GLN A 47 9.45 13.35 18.06
CA GLN A 47 9.01 11.98 17.79
C GLN A 47 8.64 11.75 16.32
N THR A 48 7.99 12.73 15.69
CA THR A 48 7.61 12.65 14.27
C THR A 48 8.83 12.69 13.38
N LEU A 49 9.79 13.58 13.66
CA LEU A 49 11.06 13.66 12.93
C LEU A 49 11.88 12.38 13.08
N GLN A 50 11.92 11.79 14.27
CA GLN A 50 12.59 10.51 14.51
C GLN A 50 11.93 9.38 13.70
N SER A 51 10.60 9.30 13.68
CA SER A 51 9.88 8.31 12.88
C SER A 51 10.11 8.48 11.37
N LEU A 52 10.14 9.73 10.89
CA LEU A 52 10.50 10.02 9.50
C LEU A 52 11.93 9.61 9.17
N ALA A 53 12.90 9.96 10.01
CA ALA A 53 14.29 9.58 9.80
C ALA A 53 14.46 8.06 9.70
N GLN A 54 13.79 7.30 10.57
CA GLN A 54 13.77 5.84 10.50
C GLN A 54 13.14 5.32 9.20
N THR A 55 11.99 5.88 8.81
CA THR A 55 11.27 5.50 7.58
C THR A 55 12.10 5.81 6.33
N MET A 56 12.87 6.90 6.35
CA MET A 56 13.79 7.31 5.29
C MET A 56 15.14 6.57 5.33
N CYS A 57 15.30 5.60 6.25
CA CYS A 57 16.52 4.82 6.45
C CYS A 57 17.76 5.68 6.74
N LEU A 58 17.59 6.80 7.46
CA LEU A 58 18.68 7.68 7.85
C LEU A 58 19.18 7.31 9.25
N THR A 59 20.48 7.02 9.39
CA THR A 59 21.14 6.70 10.67
C THR A 59 22.04 7.84 11.14
N GLY A 60 22.15 8.03 12.46
CA GLY A 60 23.07 9.01 13.05
C GLY A 60 22.77 10.48 12.71
N VAL A 61 21.55 10.79 12.29
CA VAL A 61 21.17 12.16 11.93
C VAL A 61 20.95 13.04 13.16
N ASP A 62 21.54 14.23 13.15
CA ASP A 62 21.30 15.26 14.17
C ASP A 62 19.99 16.01 13.84
N LEU A 63 18.94 15.71 14.61
CA LEU A 63 17.61 16.32 14.48
C LEU A 63 17.51 17.72 15.10
N THR A 64 18.59 18.22 15.72
CA THR A 64 18.66 19.61 16.19
C THR A 64 19.04 20.58 15.07
N GLN A 65 19.64 20.07 13.98
CA GLN A 65 20.03 20.87 12.82
C GLN A 65 18.81 21.22 11.97
N GLU A 66 18.57 22.51 11.77
CA GLU A 66 17.48 23.02 10.94
C GLU A 66 17.51 22.44 9.51
N LYS A 67 18.71 22.29 8.93
CA LYS A 67 18.89 21.70 7.60
C LYS A 67 18.38 20.26 7.52
N THR A 68 18.66 19.45 8.54
CA THR A 68 18.20 18.05 8.61
C THR A 68 16.69 17.99 8.74
N VAL A 69 16.12 18.79 9.65
CA VAL A 69 14.67 18.88 9.85
C VAL A 69 13.96 19.28 8.56
N LYS A 70 14.45 20.34 7.91
CA LYS A 70 13.91 20.81 6.62
C LYS A 70 13.96 19.73 5.55
N ASN A 71 15.05 18.95 5.49
CA ASN A 71 15.19 17.84 4.54
C ASN A 71 14.14 16.74 4.77
N LEU A 72 13.93 16.29 6.01
CA LEU A 72 12.93 15.28 6.36
C LEU A 72 11.51 15.73 5.96
N LEU A 73 11.18 16.99 6.26
CA LEU A 73 9.87 17.55 5.96
C LEU A 73 9.66 17.72 4.44
N GLN A 74 10.68 18.18 3.70
CA GLN A 74 10.60 18.36 2.24
C GLN A 74 10.50 17.04 1.46
N HIS A 75 11.01 15.94 2.01
CA HIS A 75 11.00 14.61 1.39
C HIS A 75 9.90 13.69 1.92
N SER A 76 8.79 14.27 2.38
CA SER A 76 7.53 13.62 2.76
C SER A 76 6.34 14.39 2.20
N LEU A 77 5.12 13.85 2.32
CA LEU A 77 3.89 14.39 1.73
C LEU A 77 3.92 14.49 0.19
N ILE A 78 3.02 15.28 -0.38
CA ILE A 78 2.95 15.59 -1.82
C ILE A 78 4.12 16.48 -2.19
N ARG A 79 4.87 16.06 -3.20
CA ARG A 79 6.06 16.77 -3.67
C ARG A 79 6.41 16.34 -5.10
N GLN A 80 7.40 17.00 -5.68
CA GLN A 80 7.97 16.57 -6.96
C GLN A 80 8.51 15.14 -6.86
N TRP A 81 8.51 14.42 -7.98
CA TRP A 81 9.06 13.07 -8.08
C TRP A 81 10.49 12.98 -7.53
N ASP A 82 10.68 12.17 -6.49
CA ASP A 82 11.99 11.95 -5.85
C ASP A 82 12.17 10.55 -5.25
N ASN A 83 11.17 9.68 -5.40
CA ASN A 83 11.11 8.33 -4.85
C ASN A 83 10.31 7.37 -5.76
N ILE A 84 10.57 7.43 -7.07
CA ILE A 84 10.02 6.55 -8.12
C ILE A 84 11.15 5.84 -8.88
N HIS A 85 10.82 4.76 -9.59
CA HIS A 85 11.81 3.94 -10.31
C HIS A 85 11.91 4.26 -11.81
N TRP A 86 11.17 5.26 -12.29
CA TRP A 86 11.16 5.71 -13.69
C TRP A 86 11.46 7.21 -13.79
N ASP A 87 11.86 7.69 -14.97
CA ASP A 87 12.22 9.09 -15.22
C ASP A 87 11.00 9.88 -15.76
N PRO A 88 10.45 10.85 -15.01
CA PRO A 88 9.27 11.62 -15.42
C PRO A 88 9.56 12.62 -16.55
N LEU A 89 10.83 12.89 -16.86
CA LEU A 89 11.24 13.71 -18.00
C LEU A 89 11.50 12.88 -19.27
N LYS A 90 11.68 11.56 -19.12
CA LYS A 90 12.00 10.62 -20.20
C LYS A 90 11.21 9.32 -20.04
N MET A 91 9.89 9.42 -20.07
CA MET A 91 9.02 8.25 -20.01
C MET A 91 8.98 7.53 -21.37
N PRO A 92 9.17 6.20 -21.42
CA PRO A 92 9.13 5.43 -22.68
C PRO A 92 7.83 5.63 -23.47
N PHE A 93 7.94 5.83 -24.78
CA PHE A 93 6.80 6.02 -25.68
C PHE A 93 7.11 5.49 -27.09
N HIS A 94 6.23 4.68 -27.67
CA HIS A 94 6.42 4.19 -29.04
C HIS A 94 5.80 5.14 -30.07
N VAL A 95 6.61 5.65 -30.99
CA VAL A 95 6.15 6.52 -32.08
C VAL A 95 6.04 5.70 -33.36
N SER A 96 4.90 5.78 -34.03
CA SER A 96 4.70 5.15 -35.33
C SER A 96 5.48 5.87 -36.43
N PHE A 97 6.05 5.12 -37.35
CA PHE A 97 6.64 5.63 -38.59
C PHE A 97 6.36 4.65 -39.73
N THR A 98 6.52 5.11 -40.97
CA THR A 98 6.45 4.25 -42.15
C THR A 98 7.86 3.98 -42.62
N ASP A 99 8.21 2.72 -42.85
CA ASP A 99 9.52 2.35 -43.39
C ASP A 99 9.59 2.51 -44.92
N GLU A 100 10.75 2.22 -45.49
CA GLU A 100 11.02 2.34 -46.93
C GLU A 100 10.11 1.43 -47.79
N SER A 101 9.54 0.37 -47.21
CA SER A 101 8.63 -0.55 -47.89
C SER A 101 7.16 -0.10 -47.82
N GLY A 102 6.87 1.01 -47.14
CA GLY A 102 5.51 1.47 -46.88
C GLY A 102 4.84 0.78 -45.69
N GLN A 103 5.55 -0.05 -44.93
CA GLN A 103 5.00 -0.75 -43.76
C GLN A 103 4.97 0.16 -42.53
N GLN A 104 3.88 0.08 -41.76
CA GLN A 104 3.79 0.77 -40.46
C GLN A 104 4.67 0.05 -39.44
N CYS A 105 5.56 0.82 -38.82
CA CYS A 105 6.54 0.38 -37.84
C CYS A 105 6.48 1.29 -36.60
N TRP A 106 7.09 0.85 -35.49
CA TRP A 106 7.14 1.58 -34.23
C TRP A 106 8.59 1.68 -33.77
N LYS A 107 9.00 2.85 -33.28
CA LYS A 107 10.30 3.05 -32.66
C LYS A 107 10.14 3.56 -31.23
N LEU A 108 11.00 3.08 -30.34
CA LEU A 108 11.08 3.62 -28.98
C LEU A 108 11.53 5.08 -29.04
N SER A 109 10.78 5.92 -28.36
CA SER A 109 11.06 7.33 -28.08
C SER A 109 10.77 7.59 -26.60
N HIS A 110 10.85 8.85 -26.19
CA HIS A 110 10.53 9.27 -24.83
C HIS A 110 9.72 10.55 -24.86
N LYS A 111 8.81 10.69 -23.90
CA LYS A 111 8.06 11.94 -23.67
C LYS A 111 8.18 12.37 -22.21
N LYS A 112 8.01 13.67 -21.99
CA LYS A 112 7.88 14.23 -20.64
C LYS A 112 6.48 13.93 -20.11
N CYS A 113 6.40 13.40 -18.90
CA CYS A 113 5.12 13.27 -18.17
C CYS A 113 4.58 14.66 -17.84
N THR A 114 3.30 14.91 -18.07
CA THR A 114 2.64 16.19 -17.73
C THR A 114 2.50 16.36 -16.22
N VAL A 115 2.26 15.27 -15.49
CA VAL A 115 2.15 15.23 -14.04
C VAL A 115 3.56 15.21 -13.42
N GLN A 116 3.89 16.24 -12.63
CA GLN A 116 5.24 16.43 -12.07
C GLN A 116 5.31 16.25 -10.54
N SER A 117 4.21 15.87 -9.90
CA SER A 117 4.13 15.69 -8.45
C SER A 117 3.16 14.59 -8.06
N ALA A 118 3.44 13.93 -6.95
CA ALA A 118 2.52 12.99 -6.31
C ALA A 118 2.82 12.83 -4.82
N ALA A 119 1.87 12.21 -4.12
CA ALA A 119 2.08 11.68 -2.77
C ALA A 119 2.95 10.41 -2.87
N GLN A 120 4.23 10.53 -2.55
CA GLN A 120 5.18 9.42 -2.53
C GLN A 120 5.52 9.07 -1.08
N THR A 121 5.72 7.78 -0.75
CA THR A 121 6.31 7.39 0.54
C THR A 121 7.58 8.20 0.84
N PRO A 122 7.92 8.45 2.12
CA PRO A 122 9.11 9.22 2.46
C PRO A 122 10.33 8.75 1.69
N LYS A 123 11.12 9.70 1.18
CA LYS A 123 12.24 9.38 0.29
C LYS A 123 13.20 8.39 0.95
N GLY A 124 13.59 7.36 0.21
CA GLY A 124 14.46 6.30 0.71
C GLY A 124 13.72 5.12 1.37
N PHE A 125 12.41 5.26 1.67
CA PHE A 125 11.62 4.12 2.15
C PHE A 125 11.50 3.04 1.07
N ASP A 126 12.12 1.90 1.34
CA ASP A 126 12.04 0.70 0.52
C ASP A 126 11.46 -0.48 1.32
N PRO A 127 10.18 -0.84 1.13
CA PRO A 127 9.58 -1.98 1.81
C PRO A 127 10.19 -3.31 1.36
N ALA A 128 10.84 -3.37 0.19
CA ALA A 128 11.49 -4.58 -0.30
C ALA A 128 12.69 -4.99 0.55
N ALA A 129 13.35 -4.02 1.21
CA ALA A 129 14.51 -4.25 2.05
C ALA A 129 14.16 -4.82 3.44
N LEU A 130 12.89 -4.82 3.82
CA LEU A 130 12.43 -5.17 5.18
C LEU A 130 12.11 -6.66 5.36
N TYR A 131 11.97 -7.42 4.27
CA TYR A 131 11.70 -8.85 4.29
C TYR A 131 12.08 -9.51 2.95
N ALA A 132 12.02 -10.83 2.86
CA ALA A 132 12.28 -11.57 1.63
C ALA A 132 11.16 -11.33 0.57
N SER A 133 11.32 -10.27 -0.22
CA SER A 133 10.28 -9.72 -1.10
C SER A 133 10.45 -10.04 -2.60
N ARG A 134 11.25 -11.06 -2.93
CA ARG A 134 11.64 -11.37 -4.32
C ARG A 134 10.40 -11.58 -5.20
N HIS A 135 10.30 -10.79 -6.27
CA HIS A 135 9.18 -10.77 -7.22
C HIS A 135 7.84 -10.27 -6.68
N HIS A 136 7.76 -9.77 -5.45
CA HIS A 136 6.52 -9.18 -4.96
C HIS A 136 6.32 -7.80 -5.61
N PRO A 137 5.14 -7.51 -6.19
CA PRO A 137 4.78 -6.15 -6.56
C PRO A 137 4.84 -5.19 -5.37
N ARG A 138 5.15 -3.91 -5.62
CA ARG A 138 5.32 -2.91 -4.56
C ARG A 138 4.10 -2.80 -3.64
N GLY A 139 2.87 -2.90 -4.18
CA GLY A 139 1.66 -2.87 -3.37
C GLY A 139 1.56 -4.07 -2.41
N LEU A 140 2.01 -5.27 -2.80
CA LEU A 140 2.07 -6.42 -1.87
C LEU A 140 3.16 -6.24 -0.81
N GLN A 141 4.30 -5.63 -1.16
CA GLN A 141 5.34 -5.28 -0.19
C GLN A 141 4.82 -4.29 0.87
N MET A 142 4.09 -3.27 0.43
CA MET A 142 3.44 -2.31 1.32
C MET A 142 2.33 -2.96 2.17
N ALA A 143 1.61 -3.96 1.63
CA ALA A 143 0.58 -4.68 2.37
C ALA A 143 1.16 -5.46 3.56
N VAL A 144 2.26 -6.21 3.33
CA VAL A 144 2.97 -6.94 4.39
C VAL A 144 3.48 -5.98 5.47
N TYR A 145 4.11 -4.87 5.07
CA TYR A 145 4.55 -3.84 6.02
C TYR A 145 3.38 -3.28 6.83
N GLY A 146 2.31 -2.87 6.15
CA GLY A 146 1.18 -2.18 6.79
C GLY A 146 0.39 -3.08 7.73
N ALA A 147 0.15 -4.34 7.36
CA ALA A 147 -0.47 -5.32 8.24
C ALA A 147 0.40 -5.60 9.47
N SER A 148 1.72 -5.74 9.30
CA SER A 148 2.65 -5.96 10.41
C SER A 148 2.66 -4.78 11.38
N ASP A 149 2.67 -3.55 10.86
CA ASP A 149 2.58 -2.32 11.66
C ASP A 149 1.25 -2.24 12.42
N ALA A 150 0.14 -2.58 11.76
CA ALA A 150 -1.20 -2.55 12.37
C ALA A 150 -1.35 -3.58 13.50
N ILE A 151 -0.88 -4.82 13.30
CA ILE A 151 -0.96 -5.88 14.31
C ILE A 151 -0.09 -5.51 15.51
N ARG A 152 1.16 -5.09 15.29
CA ARG A 152 2.06 -4.68 16.39
C ARG A 152 1.56 -3.45 17.15
N SER A 153 0.77 -2.57 16.50
CA SER A 153 0.17 -1.42 17.18
C SER A 153 -0.85 -1.79 18.25
N THR A 154 -1.37 -3.02 18.24
CA THR A 154 -2.28 -3.51 19.29
C THR A 154 -1.58 -3.68 20.64
N GLY A 155 -0.24 -3.82 20.63
CA GLY A 155 0.55 -4.16 21.80
C GLY A 155 0.41 -5.62 22.27
N ILE A 156 -0.25 -6.48 21.49
CA ILE A 156 -0.47 -7.90 21.78
C ILE A 156 0.15 -8.71 20.64
N GLU A 157 0.89 -9.78 20.98
CA GLU A 157 1.43 -10.69 19.97
C GLU A 157 0.30 -11.44 19.26
N TRP A 158 0.46 -11.69 17.96
CA TRP A 158 -0.62 -12.24 17.12
C TRP A 158 -1.08 -13.62 17.61
N GLU A 159 -0.15 -14.46 18.07
CA GLU A 159 -0.41 -15.79 18.60
C GLU A 159 -1.29 -15.73 19.86
N GLU A 160 -1.05 -14.75 20.73
CA GLU A 160 -1.89 -14.52 21.90
C GLU A 160 -3.28 -14.06 21.48
N LEU A 161 -3.38 -13.07 20.59
CA LEU A 161 -4.65 -12.52 20.13
C LEU A 161 -5.52 -13.59 19.43
N SER A 162 -4.92 -14.38 18.55
CA SER A 162 -5.61 -15.42 17.77
C SER A 162 -6.01 -16.64 18.61
N SER A 163 -5.31 -16.94 19.72
CA SER A 163 -5.66 -18.05 20.63
C SER A 163 -7.02 -17.90 21.32
N HIS A 164 -7.58 -16.69 21.35
CA HIS A 164 -8.86 -16.37 22.00
C HIS A 164 -10.09 -16.58 21.11
N VAL A 165 -9.88 -17.00 19.86
CA VAL A 165 -10.93 -17.19 18.86
C VAL A 165 -10.72 -18.50 18.11
N LYS A 166 -11.77 -19.02 17.49
CA LYS A 166 -11.63 -20.16 16.59
C LYS A 166 -10.95 -19.74 15.28
N PRO A 167 -10.24 -20.65 14.57
CA PRO A 167 -9.58 -20.30 13.31
C PRO A 167 -10.52 -19.69 12.26
N ASP A 168 -11.78 -20.12 12.23
CA ASP A 168 -12.81 -19.58 11.35
C ASP A 168 -13.42 -18.26 11.84
N GLU A 169 -13.14 -17.79 13.05
CA GLU A 169 -13.59 -16.48 13.54
C GLU A 169 -12.65 -15.32 13.13
N ILE A 170 -11.61 -15.61 12.35
CA ILE A 170 -10.66 -14.64 11.81
C ILE A 170 -11.04 -14.32 10.35
N ALA A 171 -10.88 -13.06 9.93
CA ALA A 171 -10.98 -12.69 8.52
C ALA A 171 -9.99 -11.60 8.10
N VAL A 172 -9.70 -11.55 6.80
CA VAL A 172 -8.94 -10.46 6.17
C VAL A 172 -9.70 -9.94 4.96
N TYR A 173 -10.10 -8.67 5.01
CA TYR A 173 -10.71 -7.96 3.90
C TYR A 173 -9.79 -6.84 3.43
N ALA A 174 -9.02 -7.12 2.39
CA ALA A 174 -8.04 -6.17 1.87
C ALA A 174 -7.80 -6.34 0.38
N GLY A 175 -7.52 -5.24 -0.31
CA GLY A 175 -7.27 -5.28 -1.75
C GLY A 175 -6.66 -4.02 -2.33
N SER A 176 -6.43 -4.08 -3.63
CA SER A 176 -6.17 -2.94 -4.50
C SER A 176 -7.36 -2.80 -5.45
N ALA A 177 -7.77 -1.57 -5.74
CA ALA A 177 -8.76 -1.28 -6.76
C ALA A 177 -8.20 -1.51 -8.17
N MET A 178 -6.94 -1.13 -8.42
CA MET A 178 -6.31 -1.26 -9.73
C MET A 178 -5.62 -2.61 -9.96
N GLY A 179 -5.48 -3.43 -8.93
CA GLY A 179 -4.59 -4.60 -8.97
C GLY A 179 -3.12 -4.18 -8.84
N GLN A 180 -2.21 -5.12 -9.04
CA GLN A 180 -0.77 -4.84 -8.95
C GLN A 180 -0.21 -4.59 -10.35
N LEU A 181 -0.09 -3.32 -10.73
CA LEU A 181 0.25 -2.91 -12.10
C LEU A 181 1.74 -2.61 -12.31
N SER A 182 2.61 -2.93 -11.35
CA SER A 182 4.06 -2.84 -11.56
C SER A 182 4.59 -3.97 -12.47
N ALA A 183 5.86 -3.90 -12.85
CA ALA A 183 6.52 -4.92 -13.67
C ALA A 183 6.48 -6.36 -13.07
N GLN A 184 6.33 -6.49 -11.75
CA GLN A 184 6.22 -7.79 -11.07
C GLN A 184 4.80 -8.37 -11.08
N GLY A 185 3.79 -7.56 -11.40
CA GLY A 185 2.39 -7.96 -11.49
C GLY A 185 1.85 -7.86 -12.92
N HIS A 186 0.60 -7.39 -13.05
CA HIS A 186 -0.09 -7.28 -14.33
C HIS A 186 0.56 -6.28 -15.30
N GLY A 187 1.28 -5.25 -14.84
CA GLY A 187 2.01 -4.35 -15.74
C GLY A 187 3.02 -5.12 -16.59
N GLY A 188 3.86 -5.91 -15.95
CA GLY A 188 4.80 -6.78 -16.67
C GLY A 188 4.11 -7.88 -17.47
N MET A 189 2.97 -8.39 -17.00
CA MET A 189 2.17 -9.37 -17.75
C MET A 189 1.70 -8.82 -19.10
N LEU A 190 1.15 -7.61 -19.09
CA LEU A 190 0.58 -6.95 -20.26
C LEU A 190 1.66 -6.46 -21.24
N GLN A 191 2.83 -6.09 -20.72
CA GLN A 191 3.91 -5.50 -21.53
C GLN A 191 4.92 -6.52 -22.08
N ALA A 192 5.07 -7.69 -21.47
CA ALA A 192 6.18 -8.60 -21.78
C ALA A 192 6.23 -8.96 -23.27
N ALA A 193 5.12 -9.44 -23.84
CA ALA A 193 5.07 -9.88 -25.24
C ALA A 193 5.39 -8.74 -26.21
N THR A 194 4.85 -7.54 -25.96
CA THR A 194 5.09 -6.35 -26.81
C THR A 194 6.53 -5.85 -26.73
N LEU A 195 7.24 -6.18 -25.65
CA LEU A 195 8.66 -5.85 -25.47
C LEU A 195 9.59 -7.01 -25.89
N GLY A 196 9.08 -8.04 -26.56
CA GLY A 196 9.86 -9.21 -26.98
C GLY A 196 10.34 -10.10 -25.80
N LYS A 197 9.68 -9.99 -24.65
CA LYS A 197 9.98 -10.76 -23.43
C LYS A 197 8.91 -11.82 -23.19
N ARG A 198 9.26 -12.85 -22.42
CA ARG A 198 8.29 -13.84 -21.92
C ARG A 198 7.60 -13.33 -20.66
N THR A 199 6.29 -13.51 -20.57
CA THR A 199 5.51 -13.31 -19.35
C THR A 199 5.95 -14.29 -18.26
N SER A 200 6.23 -13.78 -17.06
CA SER A 200 6.54 -14.61 -15.89
C SER A 200 5.27 -15.29 -15.37
N SER A 201 5.37 -16.56 -14.97
CA SER A 201 4.25 -17.31 -14.38
C SER A 201 3.69 -16.66 -13.10
N LYS A 202 4.49 -15.85 -12.40
CA LYS A 202 4.08 -15.16 -11.16
C LYS A 202 3.25 -13.91 -11.42
N GLN A 203 3.44 -13.22 -12.55
CA GLN A 203 2.83 -11.92 -12.81
C GLN A 203 1.30 -11.99 -12.86
N CYS A 204 0.75 -13.07 -13.42
CA CYS A 204 -0.70 -13.28 -13.49
C CYS A 204 -1.32 -13.40 -12.09
N ALA A 205 -0.75 -14.28 -11.25
CA ALA A 205 -1.25 -14.52 -9.90
C ALA A 205 -1.02 -13.32 -8.98
N LEU A 206 0.22 -12.80 -8.90
CA LEU A 206 0.58 -11.69 -8.01
C LEU A 206 -0.06 -10.36 -8.42
N GLY A 207 -0.58 -10.26 -9.64
CA GLY A 207 -1.28 -9.09 -10.15
C GLY A 207 -2.71 -8.91 -9.62
N LEU A 208 -3.34 -9.97 -9.12
CA LEU A 208 -4.75 -9.95 -8.73
C LEU A 208 -5.04 -8.98 -7.59
N THR A 209 -6.21 -8.34 -7.64
CA THR A 209 -6.66 -7.32 -6.67
C THR A 209 -6.72 -7.85 -5.24
N GLN A 210 -7.13 -9.11 -5.05
CA GLN A 210 -7.26 -9.74 -3.74
C GLN A 210 -5.91 -10.13 -3.12
N MET A 211 -4.80 -10.14 -3.88
CA MET A 211 -3.52 -10.64 -3.38
C MET A 211 -3.01 -9.88 -2.17
N THR A 212 -3.50 -8.65 -1.95
CA THR A 212 -3.30 -7.93 -0.69
C THR A 212 -3.80 -8.73 0.51
N ALA A 213 -5.05 -9.23 0.48
CA ALA A 213 -5.61 -10.05 1.55
C ALA A 213 -4.93 -11.42 1.63
N ASP A 214 -4.70 -12.07 0.48
CA ASP A 214 -4.06 -13.39 0.43
C ASP A 214 -2.65 -13.35 1.04
N PHE A 215 -1.87 -12.29 0.77
CA PHE A 215 -0.53 -12.11 1.35
C PHE A 215 -0.56 -11.90 2.85
N ILE A 216 -1.51 -11.10 3.35
CA ILE A 216 -1.67 -10.89 4.78
C ILE A 216 -2.02 -12.23 5.45
N ASN A 217 -2.97 -12.97 4.90
CA ASN A 217 -3.35 -14.28 5.44
C ASN A 217 -2.18 -15.28 5.43
N ALA A 218 -1.50 -15.43 4.29
CA ALA A 218 -0.49 -16.48 4.11
C ALA A 218 0.85 -16.16 4.80
N TYR A 219 1.29 -14.90 4.78
CA TYR A 219 2.64 -14.52 5.20
C TYR A 219 2.71 -13.70 6.48
N VAL A 220 1.58 -13.15 6.94
CA VAL A 220 1.54 -12.35 8.19
C VAL A 220 0.80 -13.11 9.28
N LEU A 221 -0.39 -13.65 9.00
CA LEU A 221 -1.25 -14.24 10.02
C LEU A 221 -1.15 -15.77 10.14
N GLY A 222 -0.85 -16.47 9.04
CA GLY A 222 -1.04 -17.92 8.96
C GLY A 222 -2.51 -18.34 9.17
N SER A 223 -3.46 -17.50 8.75
CA SER A 223 -4.90 -17.72 9.01
C SER A 223 -5.55 -18.58 7.93
N VAL A 224 -6.49 -19.44 8.36
CA VAL A 224 -7.39 -20.23 7.50
C VAL A 224 -8.82 -19.67 7.48
N GLY A 225 -8.99 -18.46 8.02
CA GLY A 225 -10.27 -17.77 8.10
C GLY A 225 -10.75 -17.20 6.75
N ALA A 226 -11.82 -16.40 6.79
CA ALA A 226 -12.34 -15.80 5.57
C ALA A 226 -11.36 -14.79 4.96
N THR A 227 -11.37 -14.70 3.64
CA THR A 227 -10.56 -13.74 2.90
C THR A 227 -11.33 -13.15 1.74
N GLY A 228 -11.01 -11.92 1.36
CA GLY A 228 -11.55 -11.33 0.16
C GLY A 228 -11.29 -9.84 0.03
N THR A 229 -11.84 -9.27 -1.02
CA THR A 229 -11.84 -7.83 -1.26
C THR A 229 -13.12 -7.44 -1.97
N MET A 230 -13.70 -6.30 -1.62
CA MET A 230 -14.79 -5.68 -2.35
C MET A 230 -14.27 -4.40 -3.01
N VAL A 231 -13.95 -4.52 -4.30
CA VAL A 231 -13.42 -3.41 -5.08
C VAL A 231 -14.53 -2.40 -5.39
N GLY A 232 -14.35 -1.18 -4.88
CA GLY A 232 -15.27 -0.05 -5.06
C GLY A 232 -14.54 1.22 -5.49
N ALA A 233 -13.62 1.10 -6.45
CA ALA A 233 -12.73 2.19 -6.88
C ALA A 233 -12.04 2.88 -5.67
N CYS A 234 -12.04 4.22 -5.61
CA CYS A 234 -11.44 4.98 -4.51
C CYS A 234 -12.11 4.73 -3.14
N ALA A 235 -13.31 4.14 -3.11
CA ALA A 235 -14.03 3.81 -1.87
C ALA A 235 -13.75 2.39 -1.35
N THR A 236 -12.88 1.60 -2.00
CA THR A 236 -12.60 0.19 -1.68
C THR A 236 -12.37 -0.08 -0.19
N PHE A 237 -11.66 0.80 0.53
CA PHE A 237 -11.47 0.65 1.98
C PHE A 237 -12.81 0.59 2.74
N LEU A 238 -13.77 1.47 2.42
CA LEU A 238 -15.07 1.51 3.09
C LEU A 238 -15.93 0.30 2.75
N TYR A 239 -15.81 -0.24 1.54
CA TYR A 239 -16.47 -1.48 1.16
C TYR A 239 -15.91 -2.69 1.92
N ASN A 240 -14.58 -2.79 2.06
CA ASN A 240 -13.93 -3.80 2.90
C ASN A 240 -14.32 -3.64 4.39
N LEU A 241 -14.39 -2.41 4.88
CA LEU A 241 -14.82 -2.11 6.25
C LEU A 241 -16.29 -2.50 6.46
N LYS A 242 -17.16 -2.25 5.50
CA LYS A 242 -18.56 -2.69 5.55
C LYS A 242 -18.65 -4.22 5.67
N LEU A 243 -17.89 -4.96 4.85
CA LEU A 243 -17.82 -6.42 4.95
C LEU A 243 -17.42 -6.87 6.36
N ALA A 244 -16.37 -6.26 6.93
CA ALA A 244 -15.93 -6.57 8.29
C ALA A 244 -17.01 -6.27 9.34
N CYS A 245 -17.68 -5.12 9.23
CA CYS A 245 -18.75 -4.75 10.15
C CYS A 245 -19.93 -5.73 10.08
N ASP A 246 -20.33 -6.13 8.87
CA ASP A 246 -21.43 -7.06 8.66
C ASP A 246 -21.08 -8.45 9.24
N ASP A 247 -19.85 -8.94 9.01
CA ASP A 247 -19.40 -10.26 9.50
C ASP A 247 -19.15 -10.31 11.02
N ILE A 248 -18.74 -9.19 11.65
CA ILE A 248 -18.67 -9.11 13.12
C ILE A 248 -20.07 -9.07 13.74
N ARG A 249 -20.99 -8.28 13.16
CA ARG A 249 -22.37 -8.14 13.67
C ARG A 249 -23.18 -9.42 13.53
N SER A 250 -23.01 -10.16 12.44
CA SER A 250 -23.63 -11.48 12.26
C SER A 250 -23.06 -12.54 13.22
N GLY A 251 -21.89 -12.27 13.80
CA GLY A 251 -21.17 -13.19 14.66
C GLY A 251 -20.36 -14.24 13.91
N ASN A 252 -20.20 -14.09 12.59
CA ASN A 252 -19.34 -14.95 11.79
C ASN A 252 -17.86 -14.76 12.15
N ARG A 253 -17.44 -13.53 12.47
CA ARG A 253 -16.06 -13.18 12.80
C ARG A 253 -15.95 -12.42 14.12
N ARG A 254 -14.77 -12.50 14.73
CA ARG A 254 -14.41 -11.80 15.97
C ARG A 254 -13.16 -10.95 15.82
N ILE A 255 -12.23 -11.35 14.96
CA ILE A 255 -11.03 -10.59 14.60
C ILE A 255 -11.01 -10.41 13.09
N VAL A 256 -10.95 -9.17 12.63
CA VAL A 256 -10.94 -8.87 11.20
C VAL A 256 -9.86 -7.84 10.90
N ILE A 257 -8.95 -8.16 9.97
CA ILE A 257 -8.02 -7.18 9.41
C ILE A 257 -8.65 -6.56 8.18
N VAL A 258 -8.73 -5.23 8.17
CA VAL A 258 -9.34 -4.45 7.09
C VAL A 258 -8.32 -3.49 6.53
N GLY A 259 -8.20 -3.42 5.21
CA GLY A 259 -7.32 -2.44 4.61
C GLY A 259 -7.34 -2.39 3.10
N THR A 260 -6.37 -1.67 2.57
CA THR A 260 -6.07 -1.57 1.14
C THR A 260 -4.57 -1.37 0.97
N SER A 261 -4.01 -1.81 -0.15
CA SER A 261 -2.64 -1.46 -0.51
C SER A 261 -2.54 -1.16 -1.99
N GLU A 262 -2.20 0.09 -2.29
CA GLU A 262 -2.06 0.61 -3.65
C GLU A 262 -0.66 1.15 -3.86
N ALA A 263 -0.05 0.82 -5.00
CA ALA A 263 1.22 1.37 -5.44
C ALA A 263 1.09 1.91 -6.87
N PRO A 264 0.26 2.95 -7.10
CA PRO A 264 -0.16 3.36 -8.44
C PRO A 264 0.82 4.32 -9.10
N LEU A 265 2.03 4.52 -8.55
CA LEU A 265 3.04 5.44 -9.08
C LEU A 265 3.85 4.79 -10.21
N GLU A 266 3.13 4.13 -11.12
CA GLU A 266 3.64 3.57 -12.38
C GLU A 266 3.31 4.56 -13.50
N SER A 267 4.20 4.65 -14.49
CA SER A 267 4.11 5.69 -15.53
C SER A 267 2.81 5.64 -16.34
N GLU A 268 2.34 4.42 -16.62
CA GLU A 268 1.13 4.09 -17.37
C GLU A 268 -0.13 4.47 -16.60
N ILE A 269 -0.11 4.34 -15.26
CA ILE A 269 -1.24 4.70 -14.41
C ILE A 269 -1.35 6.22 -14.31
N VAL A 270 -0.23 6.90 -14.11
CA VAL A 270 -0.17 8.37 -14.06
C VAL A 270 -0.68 8.97 -15.36
N GLU A 271 -0.25 8.44 -16.50
CA GLU A 271 -0.76 8.86 -17.82
C GLU A 271 -2.24 8.52 -18.00
N GLY A 272 -2.69 7.35 -17.55
CA GLY A 272 -4.09 6.94 -17.65
C GLY A 272 -5.06 7.88 -16.94
N TYR A 273 -4.69 8.42 -15.76
CA TYR A 273 -5.49 9.42 -15.06
C TYR A 273 -5.34 10.85 -15.61
N ASN A 274 -4.29 11.13 -16.37
CA ASN A 274 -4.07 12.44 -16.98
C ASN A 274 -4.77 12.60 -18.35
N ALA A 275 -5.14 11.49 -19.00
CA ALA A 275 -5.83 11.45 -20.29
C ALA A 275 -7.25 12.03 -20.21
#